data_AF-A0A3S4W4P3-F1
#
_entry.id   AF-A0A3S4W4P3-F1
#
_cell.length_a   1.000
_cell.length_b   1.000
_cell.length_c   1.000
_cell.angle_alpha   90.00
_cell.angle_beta   90.00
_cell.angle_gamma   90.00
#
_symmetry.space_group_name_H-M   'P 1'
#
loop_
_entity.id
_entity.type
_entity.pdbx_description
1 polymer ?
#
loop_
_entity_poly.entity_id
_entity_poly.type
_entity_poly.pdbx_seq_one_letter_code
_entity_poly.pdbx_strand_id
1 'polypeptide(L)'
;MKIKDALKTLIDDEAAKLINPEELKQKAIEAVEQNGIVFIDEIDKICKKGEYSGADVSREGVQRDLLPLVEGSTVSTKHGMVKTDHILFIASGAFQVARPSDLIPELQGRLPIRVELSALSAADFERILTEPNASLTEQYKALMATEGVNIEFTRDAVKKIAEAAFRVNEKTENIGARRLHTVMERLMDKISFNASDMSGQTVNIDDAYVAEALGEVVENEDLSRFIL
;
A
#
# COMPACT_ATOMS: atom_id res chain seq x y z
N MET A 1 -5.60 -42.10 18.76
CA MET A 1 -6.36 -40.98 18.16
C MET A 1 -7.79 -41.04 18.67
N LYS A 2 -8.39 -39.93 19.12
CA LYS A 2 -9.82 -39.90 19.47
C LYS A 2 -10.62 -39.79 18.16
N ILE A 3 -11.81 -40.39 18.07
CA ILE A 3 -12.64 -40.42 16.85
C ILE A 3 -12.86 -39.01 16.27
N LYS A 4 -13.03 -37.99 17.13
CA LYS A 4 -13.20 -36.59 16.73
C LYS A 4 -12.01 -35.99 15.95
N ASP A 5 -10.80 -36.50 16.18
CA ASP A 5 -9.57 -36.00 15.54
C ASP A 5 -9.28 -36.76 14.23
N ALA A 6 -9.91 -37.93 14.04
CA ALA A 6 -9.69 -38.79 12.87
C ALA A 6 -10.21 -38.15 11.57
N LEU A 7 -11.34 -37.44 11.63
CA LEU A 7 -11.90 -36.77 10.44
C LEU A 7 -10.96 -35.69 9.89
N LYS A 8 -10.34 -34.90 10.77
CA LYS A 8 -9.36 -33.87 10.37
C LYS A 8 -8.16 -34.51 9.69
N THR A 9 -7.60 -35.58 10.29
CA THR A 9 -6.45 -36.28 9.69
C THR A 9 -6.79 -36.96 8.35
N LEU A 10 -7.99 -37.51 8.22
CA LEU A 10 -8.44 -38.09 6.94
C LEU A 10 -8.60 -37.03 5.84
N ILE A 11 -9.10 -35.85 6.18
CA ILE A 11 -9.20 -34.72 5.25
C ILE A 11 -7.80 -34.23 4.85
N ASP A 12 -6.89 -34.06 5.81
CA ASP A 12 -5.52 -33.62 5.55
C ASP A 12 -4.77 -34.63 4.65
N ASP A 13 -4.95 -35.93 4.89
CA ASP A 13 -4.37 -37.01 4.08
C ASP A 13 -4.93 -37.03 2.65
N GLU A 14 -6.24 -36.81 2.49
CA GLU A 14 -6.86 -36.75 1.16
C GLU A 14 -6.50 -35.48 0.39
N ALA A 15 -6.38 -34.34 1.07
CA ALA A 15 -5.92 -33.09 0.48
C ALA A 15 -4.48 -33.21 -0.05
N ALA A 16 -3.60 -33.94 0.65
CA ALA A 16 -2.23 -34.18 0.20
C ALA A 16 -2.16 -34.98 -1.11
N LYS A 17 -3.11 -35.92 -1.33
CA LYS A 17 -3.17 -36.73 -2.56
C LYS A 17 -3.62 -35.93 -3.79
N LEU A 18 -4.36 -34.84 -3.59
CA LEU A 18 -4.81 -33.95 -4.67
C LEU A 18 -3.69 -33.05 -5.22
N ILE A 19 -2.54 -32.98 -4.54
CA ILE A 19 -1.43 -32.13 -4.94
C ILE A 19 -0.46 -32.96 -5.79
N ASN A 20 -0.40 -32.66 -7.08
CA ASN A 20 0.71 -33.08 -7.92
C ASN A 20 1.76 -31.96 -7.95
N PRO A 21 2.93 -32.12 -7.32
CA PRO A 21 3.93 -31.06 -7.23
C PRO A 21 4.46 -30.59 -8.58
N GLU A 22 4.56 -31.49 -9.58
CA GLU A 22 5.04 -31.13 -10.91
C GLU A 22 4.01 -30.32 -11.69
N GLU A 23 2.73 -30.71 -11.61
CA GLU A 23 1.64 -29.92 -12.19
C GLU A 23 1.52 -28.55 -11.53
N LEU A 24 1.67 -28.48 -10.21
CA LEU A 24 1.62 -27.22 -9.46
C LEU A 24 2.77 -26.27 -9.85
N LYS A 25 3.99 -26.80 -9.96
CA LYS A 25 5.15 -26.01 -10.42
C LYS A 25 4.92 -25.48 -11.83
N GLN A 26 4.43 -26.32 -12.73
CA GLN A 26 4.17 -25.93 -14.12
C GLN A 26 3.13 -24.80 -14.18
N LYS A 27 2.02 -24.93 -13.44
CA LYS A 27 0.99 -23.88 -13.36
C LYS A 27 1.51 -22.59 -12.74
N ALA A 28 2.36 -22.68 -11.72
CA ALA A 28 2.96 -21.50 -11.08
C ALA A 28 3.92 -20.76 -12.03
N ILE A 29 4.75 -21.51 -12.77
CA ILE A 29 5.63 -20.93 -13.80
C ILE A 29 4.78 -20.26 -14.87
N GLU A 30 3.78 -20.95 -15.43
CA GLU A 30 2.90 -20.40 -16.46
C GLU A 30 2.16 -19.15 -15.98
N ALA A 31 1.71 -19.13 -14.73
CA ALA A 31 1.06 -17.95 -14.14
C ALA A 31 1.99 -16.73 -14.09
N VAL A 32 3.26 -16.92 -13.72
CA VAL A 32 4.25 -15.83 -13.71
C VAL A 32 4.61 -15.41 -15.13
N GLU A 33 4.86 -16.36 -16.03
CA GLU A 33 5.25 -16.07 -17.41
C GLU A 33 4.14 -15.32 -18.15
N GLN A 34 2.87 -15.69 -17.98
CA GLN A 34 1.75 -15.14 -18.75
C GLN A 34 1.02 -13.97 -18.07
N ASN A 35 0.99 -13.94 -16.73
CA ASN A 35 0.19 -12.97 -15.97
C ASN A 35 0.99 -12.26 -14.88
N GLY A 36 2.31 -12.46 -14.83
CA GLY A 36 3.17 -11.81 -13.84
C GLY A 36 3.11 -10.29 -13.96
N ILE A 37 2.99 -9.62 -12.82
CA ILE A 37 3.10 -8.16 -12.72
C ILE A 37 4.22 -7.83 -11.74
N VAL A 38 5.16 -6.99 -12.18
CA VAL A 38 6.26 -6.48 -11.35
C VAL A 38 6.10 -4.98 -11.21
N PHE A 39 5.97 -4.50 -9.96
CA PHE A 39 5.94 -3.09 -9.64
C PHE A 39 7.31 -2.64 -9.12
N ILE A 40 7.96 -1.72 -9.84
CA ILE A 40 9.26 -1.14 -9.50
C ILE A 40 9.01 0.28 -8.97
N ASP A 41 9.05 0.43 -7.65
CA ASP A 41 8.87 1.74 -7.02
C ASP A 41 10.16 2.57 -7.03
N GLU A 42 10.00 3.89 -6.93
CA GLU A 42 11.09 4.86 -6.85
C GLU A 42 12.18 4.73 -7.95
N ILE A 43 11.78 4.39 -9.19
CA ILE A 43 12.72 4.23 -10.32
C ILE A 43 13.47 5.53 -10.65
N ASP A 44 12.94 6.69 -10.24
CA ASP A 44 13.59 7.98 -10.42
C ASP A 44 14.85 8.15 -9.55
N LYS A 45 15.00 7.36 -8.47
CA LYS A 45 16.19 7.41 -7.59
C LYS A 45 17.43 6.79 -8.23
N ILE A 46 17.25 5.95 -9.25
CA ILE A 46 18.35 5.33 -10.01
C ILE A 46 18.69 6.11 -11.31
N CYS A 47 18.08 7.27 -11.53
CA CYS A 47 18.50 8.22 -12.57
C CYS A 47 19.78 8.99 -12.18
N LYS A 48 20.51 9.47 -13.20
CA LYS A 48 21.66 10.37 -13.03
C LYS A 48 21.23 11.65 -12.32
N LYS A 49 22.05 12.13 -11.36
CA LYS A 49 21.82 13.43 -10.67
C LYS A 49 22.97 14.39 -10.97
N GLY A 50 22.88 15.15 -12.05
CA GLY A 50 23.82 16.27 -12.33
C GLY A 50 25.31 15.88 -12.43
N GLU A 51 26.19 16.87 -12.62
CA GLU A 51 27.56 16.72 -13.17
C GLU A 51 28.64 16.06 -12.27
N TYR A 52 28.31 15.44 -11.13
CA TYR A 52 29.34 14.88 -10.23
C TYR A 52 29.50 13.34 -10.36
N SER A 53 30.39 12.99 -11.28
CA SER A 53 30.87 11.69 -11.81
C SER A 53 31.16 10.50 -10.84
N GLY A 54 30.93 10.62 -9.53
CA GLY A 54 31.31 9.58 -8.56
C GLY A 54 30.24 8.50 -8.29
N ALA A 55 28.98 8.91 -8.12
CA ALA A 55 27.88 8.01 -7.73
C ALA A 55 27.03 7.52 -8.92
N ASP A 56 27.25 8.09 -10.11
CA ASP A 56 26.40 7.85 -11.28
C ASP A 56 26.61 6.47 -11.92
N VAL A 57 27.82 5.91 -11.86
CA VAL A 57 28.13 4.58 -12.43
C VAL A 57 27.31 3.48 -11.74
N SER A 58 27.14 3.58 -10.42
CA SER A 58 26.38 2.59 -9.66
C SER A 58 24.88 2.62 -9.96
N ARG A 59 24.31 3.79 -10.24
CA ARG A 59 22.86 3.93 -10.49
C ARG A 59 22.47 3.48 -11.88
N GLU A 60 23.28 3.80 -12.89
CA GLU A 60 23.11 3.25 -14.23
C GLU A 60 23.35 1.74 -14.27
N GLY A 61 24.25 1.22 -13.42
CA GLY A 61 24.44 -0.21 -13.23
C GLY A 61 23.13 -0.92 -12.87
N VAL A 62 22.36 -0.38 -11.92
CA VAL A 62 21.05 -0.94 -11.53
C VAL A 62 20.08 -0.97 -12.71
N GLN A 63 20.03 0.11 -13.52
CA GLN A 63 19.19 0.12 -14.71
C GLN A 63 19.61 -0.94 -15.73
N ARG A 64 20.92 -1.12 -15.94
CA ARG A 64 21.47 -2.15 -16.85
C ARG A 64 21.17 -3.55 -16.35
N ASP A 65 21.21 -3.78 -15.05
CA ASP A 65 20.88 -5.07 -14.44
C ASP A 65 19.38 -5.38 -14.52
N LEU A 66 18.53 -4.35 -14.58
CA LEU A 66 17.09 -4.50 -14.81
C LEU A 66 16.73 -4.78 -16.28
N LEU A 67 17.59 -4.39 -17.24
CA LEU A 67 17.30 -4.55 -18.67
C LEU A 67 16.94 -5.99 -19.06
N PRO A 68 17.72 -7.03 -18.71
CA PRO A 68 17.39 -8.41 -19.09
C PRO A 68 15.99 -8.85 -18.65
N LEU A 69 15.48 -8.32 -17.53
CA LEU A 69 14.15 -8.65 -17.04
C LEU A 69 13.07 -8.04 -17.93
N VAL A 70 13.19 -6.75 -18.27
CA VAL A 70 12.21 -6.02 -19.10
C VAL A 70 12.33 -6.33 -20.59
N GLU A 71 13.50 -6.79 -21.05
CA GLU A 71 13.73 -7.19 -22.44
C GLU A 71 13.30 -8.62 -22.74
N GLY A 72 13.18 -9.46 -21.71
CA GLY A 72 12.93 -10.90 -21.82
C GLY A 72 14.20 -11.70 -21.57
N SER A 73 14.22 -12.44 -20.47
CA SER A 73 15.29 -13.38 -20.13
C SER A 73 14.72 -14.61 -19.44
N THR A 74 15.53 -15.65 -19.32
CA THR A 74 15.17 -16.84 -18.55
C THR A 74 15.90 -16.84 -17.21
N VAL A 75 15.14 -16.80 -16.12
CA VAL A 75 15.64 -16.77 -14.75
C VAL A 75 15.41 -18.12 -14.08
N SER A 76 16.44 -18.66 -13.42
CA SER A 76 16.34 -19.91 -12.66
C SER A 76 15.74 -19.65 -11.29
N THR A 77 14.73 -20.43 -10.91
CA THR A 77 14.10 -20.39 -9.59
C THR A 77 14.06 -21.78 -8.96
N LYS A 78 13.73 -21.87 -7.67
CA LYS A 78 13.51 -23.16 -7.00
C LYS A 78 12.38 -24.01 -7.60
N HIS A 79 11.52 -23.42 -8.42
CA HIS A 79 10.37 -24.08 -9.06
C HIS A 79 10.64 -24.48 -10.51
N GLY A 80 11.73 -23.99 -11.11
CA GLY A 80 12.08 -24.20 -12.51
C GLY A 80 12.54 -22.90 -13.17
N MET A 81 12.69 -22.94 -14.50
CA MET A 81 13.05 -21.77 -15.30
C MET A 81 11.81 -20.93 -15.57
N VAL A 82 11.91 -19.61 -15.46
CA VAL A 82 10.84 -18.65 -15.73
C VAL A 82 11.32 -17.67 -16.80
N LYS A 83 10.54 -17.50 -17.86
CA LYS A 83 10.75 -16.51 -18.91
C LYS A 83 10.03 -15.20 -18.58
N THR A 84 10.72 -14.07 -18.71
CA THR A 84 10.16 -12.75 -18.35
C THR A 84 9.51 -12.02 -19.54
N ASP A 85 9.50 -12.61 -20.73
CA ASP A 85 9.07 -12.01 -22.00
C ASP A 85 7.68 -11.37 -21.98
N HIS A 86 6.75 -11.90 -21.17
CA HIS A 86 5.36 -11.43 -21.09
C HIS A 86 4.95 -10.91 -19.71
N ILE A 87 5.92 -10.69 -18.81
CA ILE A 87 5.67 -10.06 -17.53
C ILE A 87 5.36 -8.57 -17.74
N LEU A 88 4.28 -8.08 -17.14
CA LEU A 88 3.95 -6.67 -17.13
C LEU A 88 4.80 -5.94 -16.08
N PHE A 89 5.59 -4.97 -16.52
CA PHE A 89 6.35 -4.10 -15.63
C PHE A 89 5.65 -2.75 -15.46
N ILE A 90 5.45 -2.33 -14.22
CA ILE A 90 4.94 -1.01 -13.85
C ILE A 90 6.03 -0.34 -13.04
N ALA A 91 6.57 0.76 -13.54
CA ALA A 91 7.57 1.54 -12.82
C ALA A 91 6.96 2.87 -12.35
N SER A 92 7.13 3.20 -11.06
CA SER A 92 6.72 4.47 -10.48
C SER A 92 7.92 5.28 -10.01
N GLY A 93 7.75 6.60 -9.97
CA GLY A 93 8.73 7.53 -9.44
C GLY A 93 8.10 8.91 -9.30
N ALA A 94 8.57 9.69 -8.35
CA ALA A 94 8.08 11.06 -8.15
C ALA A 94 8.63 12.02 -9.22
N PHE A 95 9.82 11.71 -9.77
CA PHE A 95 10.49 12.49 -10.82
C PHE A 95 10.60 14.00 -10.49
N GLN A 96 10.84 14.31 -9.20
CA GLN A 96 10.99 15.69 -8.72
C GLN A 96 12.35 16.30 -9.11
N VAL A 97 13.40 15.47 -9.11
CA VAL A 97 14.80 15.90 -9.36
C VAL A 97 15.35 15.31 -10.67
N ALA A 98 14.76 14.22 -11.13
CA ALA A 98 15.11 13.55 -12.39
C ALA A 98 13.89 13.54 -13.31
N ARG A 99 14.11 13.37 -14.59
CA ARG A 99 13.05 13.22 -15.60
C ARG A 99 13.10 11.80 -16.18
N PRO A 100 11.99 11.28 -16.73
CA PRO A 100 12.01 10.01 -17.45
C PRO A 100 13.04 9.94 -18.59
N SER A 101 13.40 11.09 -19.18
CA SER A 101 14.47 11.19 -20.20
C SER A 101 15.87 10.90 -19.67
N ASP A 102 16.07 10.93 -18.35
CA ASP A 102 17.36 10.71 -17.70
C ASP A 102 17.60 9.22 -17.38
N LEU A 103 16.63 8.34 -17.69
CA LEU A 103 16.81 6.88 -17.74
C LEU A 103 17.66 6.50 -18.97
N ILE A 104 18.30 5.33 -18.94
CA ILE A 104 19.04 4.85 -20.10
C ILE A 104 18.11 4.63 -21.32
N PRO A 105 18.56 4.91 -22.55
CA PRO A 105 17.70 4.83 -23.75
C PRO A 105 17.00 3.48 -23.92
N GLU A 106 17.68 2.39 -23.59
CA GLU A 106 17.17 1.02 -23.67
C GLU A 106 15.94 0.83 -22.77
N LEU A 107 15.99 1.34 -21.54
CA LEU A 107 14.91 1.23 -20.57
C LEU A 107 13.73 2.14 -20.93
N GLN A 108 14.01 3.33 -21.49
CA GLN A 108 12.96 4.20 -22.03
C GLN A 108 12.16 3.51 -23.14
N GLY A 109 12.83 2.76 -24.02
CA GLY A 109 12.18 1.99 -25.08
C GLY A 109 11.27 0.87 -24.58
N ARG A 110 11.52 0.35 -23.36
CA ARG A 110 10.71 -0.70 -22.70
C ARG A 110 9.61 -0.15 -21.80
N LEU A 111 9.55 1.17 -21.59
CA LEU A 111 8.50 1.87 -20.85
C LEU A 111 7.71 2.82 -21.79
N PRO A 112 6.99 2.28 -22.81
CA PRO A 112 6.35 3.09 -23.84
C PRO A 112 5.12 3.85 -23.33
N ILE A 113 4.39 3.30 -22.35
CA ILE A 113 3.20 3.93 -21.77
C ILE A 113 3.65 4.82 -20.63
N ARG A 114 3.26 6.10 -20.71
CA ARG A 114 3.53 7.10 -19.66
C ARG A 114 2.21 7.66 -19.18
N VAL A 115 2.04 7.68 -17.86
CA VAL A 115 0.86 8.23 -17.19
C VAL A 115 1.33 9.08 -16.02
N GLU A 116 0.65 10.20 -15.80
CA GLU A 116 0.90 11.10 -14.69
C GLU A 116 -0.30 11.05 -13.74
N LEU A 117 -0.03 10.89 -12.44
CA LEU A 117 -1.06 10.88 -11.40
C LEU A 117 -1.08 12.25 -10.72
N SER A 118 -2.27 12.78 -10.49
CA SER A 118 -2.46 14.05 -9.80
C SER A 118 -2.33 13.90 -8.29
N ALA A 119 -1.91 14.98 -7.62
CA ALA A 119 -1.99 15.07 -6.17
C ALA A 119 -3.45 14.99 -5.70
N LEU A 120 -3.67 14.36 -4.55
CA LEU A 120 -5.00 14.19 -3.94
C LEU A 120 -5.42 15.47 -3.21
N SER A 121 -6.68 15.85 -3.39
CA SER A 121 -7.32 16.94 -2.65
C SER A 121 -7.94 16.47 -1.33
N ALA A 122 -8.32 17.40 -0.46
CA ALA A 122 -9.10 17.09 0.74
C ALA A 122 -10.44 16.38 0.41
N ALA A 123 -11.06 16.73 -0.73
CA ALA A 123 -12.27 16.04 -1.20
C ALA A 123 -11.97 14.59 -1.59
N ASP A 124 -10.82 14.30 -2.21
CA ASP A 124 -10.42 12.93 -2.52
C ASP A 124 -10.17 12.11 -1.25
N PHE A 125 -9.64 12.74 -0.19
CA PHE A 125 -9.48 12.09 1.11
C PHE A 125 -10.82 11.73 1.76
N GLU A 126 -11.85 12.58 1.67
CA GLU A 126 -13.22 12.27 2.14
C GLU A 126 -13.75 11.00 1.45
N ARG A 127 -13.54 10.91 0.13
CA ARG A 127 -13.93 9.74 -0.66
C ARG A 127 -13.12 8.51 -0.28
N ILE A 128 -11.79 8.62 -0.15
CA ILE A 128 -10.91 7.50 0.24
C ILE A 128 -11.30 6.92 1.61
N LEU A 129 -11.78 7.76 2.52
CA LEU A 129 -12.21 7.32 3.85
C LEU A 129 -13.48 6.47 3.84
N THR A 130 -14.30 6.49 2.77
CA THR A 130 -15.66 5.92 2.80
C THR A 130 -16.07 5.11 1.56
N GLU A 131 -15.58 5.45 0.37
CA GLU A 131 -16.00 4.82 -0.90
C GLU A 131 -15.24 3.53 -1.25
N PRO A 132 -13.90 3.42 -1.07
CA PRO A 132 -13.18 2.19 -1.35
C PRO A 132 -13.66 1.03 -0.47
N ASN A 133 -13.71 -0.17 -1.04
CA ASN A 133 -13.93 -1.39 -0.27
C ASN A 133 -12.83 -1.53 0.78
N ALA A 134 -13.20 -1.90 2.01
CA ALA A 134 -12.31 -1.90 3.16
C ALA A 134 -11.64 -0.53 3.38
N SER A 135 -12.40 0.55 3.26
CA SER A 135 -11.93 1.90 3.64
C SER A 135 -11.59 1.97 5.14
N LEU A 136 -10.84 3.00 5.56
CA LEU A 136 -10.42 3.12 6.97
C LEU A 136 -11.63 3.17 7.92
N THR A 137 -12.70 3.88 7.55
CA THR A 137 -13.91 3.94 8.39
C THR A 137 -14.61 2.58 8.47
N GLU A 138 -14.67 1.83 7.37
CA GLU A 138 -15.21 0.48 7.34
C GLU A 138 -14.37 -0.49 8.18
N GLN A 139 -13.05 -0.43 8.06
CA GLN A 139 -12.11 -1.24 8.84
C GLN A 139 -12.27 -0.98 10.34
N TYR A 140 -12.26 0.27 10.78
CA TYR A 140 -12.43 0.60 12.19
C TYR A 140 -13.83 0.20 12.70
N LYS A 141 -14.87 0.35 11.87
CA LYS A 141 -16.21 -0.12 12.24
C LYS A 141 -16.26 -1.63 12.46
N ALA A 142 -15.63 -2.40 11.58
CA ALA A 142 -15.53 -3.85 11.72
C ALA A 142 -14.67 -4.26 12.93
N LEU A 143 -13.55 -3.57 13.18
CA LEU A 143 -12.69 -3.83 14.33
C LEU A 143 -13.42 -3.58 15.65
N MET A 144 -14.09 -2.44 15.80
CA MET A 144 -14.84 -2.13 17.04
C MET A 144 -16.03 -3.07 17.26
N ALA A 145 -16.65 -3.54 16.17
CA ALA A 145 -17.72 -4.54 16.27
C ALA A 145 -17.24 -5.87 16.89
N THR A 146 -15.95 -6.21 16.81
CA THR A 146 -15.40 -7.41 17.48
C THR A 146 -15.46 -7.32 19.00
N GLU A 147 -15.41 -6.10 19.56
CA GLU A 147 -15.57 -5.80 20.99
C GLU A 147 -17.04 -5.52 21.37
N GLY A 148 -17.96 -5.63 20.40
CA GLY A 148 -19.38 -5.33 20.58
C GLY A 148 -19.69 -3.83 20.61
N VAL A 149 -18.78 -2.97 20.13
CA VAL A 149 -18.99 -1.51 20.02
C VAL A 149 -19.39 -1.17 18.59
N ASN A 150 -20.55 -0.55 18.38
CA ASN A 150 -20.93 -0.02 17.08
C ASN A 150 -20.43 1.43 16.94
N ILE A 151 -19.66 1.75 15.90
CA ILE A 151 -19.24 3.12 15.63
C ILE A 151 -19.88 3.65 14.35
N GLU A 152 -20.24 4.92 14.36
CA GLU A 152 -20.80 5.61 13.21
C GLU A 152 -20.10 6.95 12.98
N PHE A 153 -19.50 7.13 11.81
CA PHE A 153 -18.88 8.39 11.40
C PHE A 153 -19.94 9.26 10.74
N THR A 154 -20.16 10.46 11.26
CA THR A 154 -21.00 11.44 10.59
C THR A 154 -20.28 11.99 9.36
N ARG A 155 -21.05 12.51 8.40
CA ARG A 155 -20.47 13.10 7.18
C ARG A 155 -19.52 14.26 7.50
N ASP A 156 -19.89 15.11 8.46
CA ASP A 156 -19.05 16.23 8.89
C ASP A 156 -17.77 15.75 9.58
N ALA A 157 -17.83 14.64 10.33
CA ALA A 157 -16.64 14.03 10.92
C ALA A 157 -15.65 13.55 9.84
N VAL A 158 -16.13 12.81 8.83
CA VAL A 158 -15.29 12.34 7.71
C VAL A 158 -14.62 13.51 7.00
N LYS A 159 -15.39 14.58 6.73
CA LYS A 159 -14.85 15.79 6.14
C LYS A 159 -13.76 16.43 7.01
N LYS A 160 -13.97 16.54 8.32
CA LYS A 160 -12.95 17.08 9.24
C LYS A 160 -11.69 16.24 9.31
N ILE A 161 -11.81 14.92 9.28
CA ILE A 161 -10.67 14.00 9.25
C ILE A 161 -9.85 14.24 7.96
N ALA A 162 -10.54 14.32 6.82
CA ALA A 162 -9.91 14.60 5.53
C ALA A 162 -9.21 15.97 5.49
N GLU A 163 -9.87 17.02 5.99
CA GLU A 163 -9.29 18.37 6.11
C GLU A 163 -8.08 18.39 7.04
N ALA A 164 -8.13 17.70 8.19
CA ALA A 164 -7.00 17.58 9.10
C ALA A 164 -5.80 16.91 8.43
N ALA A 165 -6.00 15.78 7.77
CA ALA A 165 -4.93 15.08 7.06
C ALA A 165 -4.32 15.93 5.93
N PHE A 166 -5.17 16.60 5.14
CA PHE A 166 -4.70 17.50 4.09
C PHE A 166 -3.88 18.67 4.65
N ARG A 167 -4.36 19.27 5.75
CA ARG A 167 -3.68 20.40 6.39
C ARG A 167 -2.33 20.04 6.99
N VAL A 168 -2.19 18.85 7.60
CA VAL A 168 -0.88 18.38 8.09
C VAL A 168 0.08 18.15 6.93
N ASN A 169 -0.40 17.63 5.79
CA ASN A 169 0.42 17.48 4.59
C ASN A 169 0.89 18.82 4.02
N GLU A 170 0.08 19.88 4.06
CA GLU A 170 0.47 21.22 3.61
C GLU A 170 1.48 21.90 4.54
N LYS A 171 1.34 21.71 5.86
CA LYS A 171 2.23 22.33 6.86
C LYS A 171 3.56 21.60 7.05
N THR A 172 3.58 20.30 6.81
CA THR A 172 4.74 19.45 7.07
C THR A 172 5.23 18.80 5.76
N GLU A 173 5.47 17.49 5.78
CA GLU A 173 5.81 16.73 4.59
C GLU A 173 4.54 16.11 4.00
N ASN A 174 4.28 16.37 2.72
CA ASN A 174 3.14 15.79 2.05
C ASN A 174 3.43 14.32 1.70
N ILE A 175 2.90 13.41 2.50
CA ILE A 175 2.99 11.96 2.31
C ILE A 175 1.74 11.38 1.61
N GLY A 176 0.88 12.25 1.07
CA GLY A 176 -0.37 11.89 0.39
C GLY A 176 -1.38 11.23 1.31
N ALA A 177 -2.13 10.25 0.79
CA ALA A 177 -3.19 9.55 1.51
C ALA A 177 -2.68 8.77 2.74
N ARG A 178 -1.36 8.48 2.84
CA ARG A 178 -0.79 7.81 4.01
C ARG A 178 -1.06 8.56 5.32
N ARG A 179 -1.20 9.89 5.25
CA ARG A 179 -1.54 10.74 6.39
C ARG A 179 -2.89 10.38 7.04
N LEU A 180 -3.83 9.81 6.28
CA LEU A 180 -5.11 9.38 6.81
C LEU A 180 -4.96 8.27 7.86
N HIS A 181 -3.93 7.42 7.76
CA HIS A 181 -3.70 6.35 8.74
C HIS A 181 -3.38 6.91 10.12
N THR A 182 -2.40 7.80 10.22
CA THR A 182 -1.97 8.36 11.50
C THR A 182 -3.03 9.25 12.13
N VAL A 183 -3.75 10.03 11.31
CA VAL A 183 -4.89 10.83 11.77
C VAL A 183 -6.02 9.93 12.30
N MET A 184 -6.35 8.86 11.59
CA MET A 184 -7.38 7.91 12.04
C MET A 184 -6.95 7.15 13.30
N GLU A 185 -5.70 6.70 13.39
CA GLU A 185 -5.18 6.03 14.58
C GLU A 185 -5.26 6.94 15.80
N ARG A 186 -4.87 8.21 15.64
CA ARG A 186 -4.99 9.20 16.71
C ARG A 186 -6.45 9.47 17.12
N LEU A 187 -7.35 9.56 16.15
CA LEU A 187 -8.79 9.74 16.38
C LEU A 187 -9.38 8.57 17.19
N MET A 188 -8.99 7.34 16.81
CA MET A 188 -9.55 6.10 17.34
C MET A 188 -8.87 5.63 18.62
N ASP A 189 -7.71 6.17 18.99
CA ASP A 189 -6.87 5.78 20.13
C ASP A 189 -7.68 5.53 21.43
N LYS A 190 -8.48 6.52 21.86
CA LYS A 190 -9.29 6.40 23.08
C LYS A 190 -10.37 5.32 22.99
N ILE A 191 -11.08 5.22 21.87
CA ILE A 191 -12.15 4.22 21.69
C ILE A 191 -11.53 2.84 21.61
N SER A 192 -10.46 2.69 20.83
CA SER A 192 -9.75 1.43 20.64
C SER A 192 -9.25 0.86 21.97
N PHE A 193 -8.71 1.71 22.86
CA PHE A 193 -8.24 1.29 24.18
C PHE A 193 -9.38 0.86 25.12
N ASN A 194 -10.51 1.58 25.12
CA ASN A 194 -11.62 1.32 26.04
C ASN A 194 -12.72 0.42 25.46
N ALA A 195 -12.55 -0.09 24.23
CA ALA A 195 -13.61 -0.78 23.50
C ALA A 195 -14.19 -1.98 24.26
N SER A 196 -13.35 -2.77 24.93
CA SER A 196 -13.78 -3.94 25.71
C SER A 196 -14.70 -3.57 26.88
N ASP A 197 -14.55 -2.36 27.44
CA ASP A 197 -15.41 -1.85 28.53
C ASP A 197 -16.70 -1.19 28.00
N MET A 198 -16.78 -0.97 26.69
CA MET A 198 -17.90 -0.28 26.03
C MET A 198 -18.84 -1.22 25.28
N SER A 199 -18.74 -2.52 25.52
CA SER A 199 -19.53 -3.53 24.80
C SER A 199 -21.04 -3.26 24.89
N GLY A 200 -21.72 -3.29 23.73
CA GLY A 200 -23.15 -2.98 23.58
C GLY A 200 -23.47 -1.50 23.39
N GLN A 201 -22.47 -0.61 23.39
CA GLN A 201 -22.66 0.82 23.14
C GLN A 201 -22.53 1.17 21.66
N THR A 202 -23.21 2.25 21.27
CA THR A 202 -23.01 2.92 19.97
C THR A 202 -22.27 4.22 20.20
N VAL A 203 -21.12 4.41 19.56
CA VAL A 203 -20.32 5.62 19.61
C VAL A 203 -20.48 6.37 18.29
N ASN A 204 -21.06 7.56 18.36
CA ASN A 204 -21.17 8.45 17.20
C ASN A 204 -19.93 9.35 17.16
N ILE A 205 -19.15 9.22 16.09
CA ILE A 205 -17.98 10.04 15.83
C ILE A 205 -18.47 11.21 14.98
N ASP A 206 -18.68 12.34 15.65
CA ASP A 206 -19.10 13.59 15.05
C ASP A 206 -17.93 14.58 14.92
N ASP A 207 -18.24 15.77 14.39
CA ASP A 207 -17.28 16.87 14.28
C ASP A 207 -16.60 17.17 15.63
N ALA A 208 -17.38 17.29 16.71
CA ALA A 208 -16.86 17.68 18.02
C ALA A 208 -15.88 16.63 18.57
N TYR A 209 -16.20 15.35 18.39
CA TYR A 209 -15.31 14.25 18.73
C TYR A 209 -13.97 14.34 17.98
N VAL A 210 -14.02 14.62 16.67
CA VAL A 210 -12.81 14.77 15.85
C VAL A 210 -11.97 15.96 16.30
N ALA A 211 -12.60 17.09 16.60
CA ALA A 211 -11.92 18.29 17.08
C ALA A 211 -11.25 18.05 18.45
N GLU A 212 -11.90 17.32 19.36
CA GLU A 212 -11.32 16.98 20.66
C GLU A 212 -10.15 16.00 20.53
N ALA A 213 -10.29 14.96 19.71
CA ALA A 213 -9.29 13.90 19.58
C ALA A 213 -8.02 14.38 18.86
N LEU A 214 -8.19 15.21 17.82
CA LEU A 214 -7.07 15.73 17.03
C LEU A 214 -6.48 17.01 17.65
N GLY A 215 -7.31 17.81 18.35
CA GLY A 215 -6.88 18.94 19.19
C GLY A 215 -5.83 19.86 18.55
N GLU A 216 -4.82 20.24 19.34
CA GLU A 216 -3.70 21.08 18.90
C GLU A 216 -2.69 20.37 17.99
N VAL A 217 -2.78 19.04 17.84
CA VAL A 217 -1.78 18.24 17.12
C VAL A 217 -1.70 18.64 15.65
N VAL A 218 -2.83 18.98 15.04
CA VAL A 218 -2.92 19.45 13.64
C VAL A 218 -2.38 20.87 13.45
N GLU A 219 -2.44 21.69 14.51
CA GLU A 219 -2.00 23.09 14.43
C GLU A 219 -0.50 23.25 14.70
N ASN A 220 0.02 22.45 15.63
CA ASN A 220 1.38 22.50 16.08
C ASN A 220 2.28 21.60 15.22
N GLU A 221 3.16 22.21 14.43
CA GLU A 221 4.06 21.51 13.51
C GLU A 221 5.02 20.54 14.22
N ASP A 222 5.48 20.89 15.42
CA ASP A 222 6.38 20.02 16.20
C ASP A 222 5.64 18.77 16.65
N LEU A 223 4.43 18.91 17.21
CA LEU A 223 3.59 17.78 17.61
C LEU A 223 3.17 16.94 16.40
N SER A 224 2.77 17.58 15.30
CA SER A 224 2.44 16.92 14.05
C SER A 224 3.57 16.01 13.59
N ARG A 225 4.83 16.46 13.58
CA ARG A 225 5.97 15.66 13.10
C ARG A 225 6.24 14.38 13.91
N PHE A 226 5.83 14.34 15.17
CA PHE A 226 6.05 13.18 16.05
C PHE A 226 4.82 12.28 16.19
N ILE A 227 3.61 12.85 16.10
CA ILE A 227 2.35 12.14 16.38
C ILE A 227 1.60 11.77 15.10
N LEU A 228 1.73 12.57 14.02
CA LEU A 228 0.95 12.43 12.79
C LEU A 228 1.83 12.21 11.57
#